data_AF-A0A1B6E3T4-F1
#
_entry.id   AF-A0A1B6E3T4-F1
#
_cell.length_a   1.000
_cell.length_b   1.000
_cell.length_c   1.000
_cell.angle_alpha   90.00
_cell.angle_beta   90.00
_cell.angle_gamma   90.00
#
_symmetry.space_group_name_H-M   'P 1'
#
loop_
_entity.id
_entity.type
_entity.pdbx_description
1 polymer ?
#
loop_
_entity_poly.entity_id
_entity_poly.type
_entity_poly.pdbx_seq_one_letter_code
_entity_poly.pdbx_strand_id
1 'polypeptide(L)'
;MQWLQFRKDHPWILFYKTTFNKDMPFSEYSMLAKNPGWIPLQMPPLSQKTNKKKIKGSKYKDLINLLQFVPPIHHRFYRSLDYQGNPLTRQGQSRDQNCDEQSHNENVELENVYDSDSD
;
A
#
# COMPACT_ATOMS: atom_id res chain seq x y z
N MET A 1 -10.58 47.65 -2.37
CA MET A 1 -10.61 46.95 -1.07
C MET A 1 -11.90 46.11 -1.00
N GLN A 2 -11.80 44.82 -0.74
CA GLN A 2 -12.95 43.91 -0.61
C GLN A 2 -13.12 43.53 0.86
N TRP A 3 -14.35 43.53 1.37
CA TRP A 3 -14.65 43.14 2.75
C TRP A 3 -15.26 41.74 2.74
N LEU A 4 -14.71 40.84 3.55
CA LEU A 4 -15.17 39.47 3.74
C LEU A 4 -15.50 39.26 5.21
N GLN A 5 -16.68 38.71 5.49
CA GLN A 5 -17.15 38.44 6.85
C GLN A 5 -17.65 37.00 6.95
N PHE A 6 -17.12 36.27 7.92
CA PHE A 6 -17.64 34.97 8.36
C PHE A 6 -18.45 35.15 9.64
N ARG A 7 -19.61 34.51 9.73
CA ARG A 7 -20.48 34.52 10.91
C ARG A 7 -20.63 33.10 11.43
N LYS A 8 -20.51 32.91 12.74
CA LYS A 8 -20.66 31.58 13.37
C LYS A 8 -22.08 31.03 13.22
N ASP A 9 -23.08 31.92 13.15
CA ASP A 9 -24.48 31.55 12.97
C ASP A 9 -24.77 30.95 11.59
N HIS A 10 -23.92 31.25 10.59
CA HIS A 10 -24.07 30.80 9.20
C HIS A 10 -22.74 30.26 8.65
N PRO A 11 -22.33 29.05 9.06
CA PRO A 11 -20.99 28.51 8.76
C PRO A 11 -20.68 28.33 7.27
N TRP A 12 -21.72 28.17 6.43
CA TRP A 12 -21.57 27.90 5.00
C TRP A 12 -21.87 29.09 4.09
N ILE A 13 -22.08 30.28 4.66
CA ILE A 13 -22.40 31.50 3.92
C ILE A 13 -21.25 32.50 4.13
N LEU A 14 -20.66 32.94 3.03
CA LEU A 14 -19.67 34.00 3.00
C LEU A 14 -20.36 35.33 2.70
N PHE A 15 -20.23 36.30 3.60
CA PHE A 15 -20.76 37.66 3.42
C PHE A 15 -19.66 38.55 2.85
N TYR A 16 -19.92 39.23 1.73
CA TYR A 16 -18.92 40.10 1.10
C TYR A 16 -19.46 41.46 0.65
N LYS A 17 -18.58 42.47 0.60
CA LYS A 17 -18.82 43.77 -0.02
C LYS A 17 -17.67 44.16 -0.93
N THR A 18 -18.02 44.73 -2.08
CA THR A 18 -17.08 45.27 -3.06
C THR A 18 -16.88 46.77 -2.91
N THR A 19 -17.79 47.46 -2.23
CA THR A 19 -17.77 48.90 -2.00
C THR A 19 -17.54 49.21 -0.51
N PHE A 20 -17.05 50.41 -0.22
CA PHE A 20 -16.79 50.90 1.15
C PHE A 20 -18.02 51.58 1.79
N ASN A 21 -19.19 51.51 1.14
CA ASN A 21 -20.39 52.17 1.65
C ASN A 21 -20.91 51.41 2.89
N LYS A 22 -21.03 52.12 4.02
CA LYS A 22 -21.50 51.54 5.29
C LYS A 22 -22.96 51.12 5.21
N ASP A 23 -23.75 51.84 4.42
CA ASP A 23 -25.21 51.65 4.32
C ASP A 23 -25.60 50.52 3.34
N MET A 24 -24.64 50.02 2.56
CA MET A 24 -24.90 48.90 1.66
C MET A 24 -24.96 47.59 2.45
N PRO A 25 -25.94 46.71 2.24
CA PRO A 25 -25.95 45.37 2.86
C PRO A 25 -24.82 44.48 2.29
N PHE A 26 -24.43 43.44 3.04
CA PHE A 26 -23.48 42.44 2.54
C PHE A 26 -24.18 41.52 1.53
N SER A 27 -23.48 41.16 0.45
CA SER A 27 -23.90 40.13 -0.48
C SER A 27 -23.54 38.75 0.08
N GLU A 28 -24.37 37.75 -0.18
CA GLU A 28 -24.23 36.40 0.35
C GLU A 28 -23.75 35.44 -0.73
N TYR A 29 -22.76 34.62 -0.38
CA TYR A 29 -22.25 33.55 -1.24
C TYR A 29 -22.32 32.22 -0.49
N SER A 30 -23.12 31.29 -1.00
CA SER A 30 -23.20 29.93 -0.46
C SER A 30 -21.98 29.13 -0.90
N MET A 31 -21.23 28.63 0.08
CA MET A 31 -20.06 27.76 -0.15
C MET A 31 -20.44 26.27 -0.18
N LEU A 32 -21.73 25.93 -0.11
CA LEU A 32 -22.17 24.55 -0.26
C LEU A 32 -21.87 24.06 -1.68
N ALA A 33 -21.34 22.84 -1.78
CA ALA A 33 -21.12 22.20 -3.07
C ALA A 33 -22.46 22.10 -3.82
N LYS A 34 -22.55 22.72 -4.99
CA LYS A 34 -23.76 22.75 -5.83
C LYS A 34 -24.25 21.35 -6.22
N ASN A 35 -23.33 20.39 -6.26
CA ASN A 35 -23.58 18.97 -6.46
C ASN A 35 -22.83 18.17 -5.37
N PRO A 36 -23.48 17.72 -4.28
CA PRO A 36 -22.84 16.88 -3.27
C PRO A 36 -22.60 15.44 -3.75
N GLY A 37 -22.68 15.20 -5.06
CA GLY A 37 -22.59 13.87 -5.64
C GLY A 37 -21.23 13.25 -5.33
N TRP A 38 -21.26 12.11 -4.63
CA TRP A 38 -20.21 11.12 -4.50
C TRP A 38 -19.11 11.31 -3.45
N ILE A 39 -19.34 12.10 -2.40
CA ILE A 39 -18.56 11.91 -1.17
C ILE A 39 -19.46 11.19 -0.17
N PRO A 40 -19.26 9.88 0.05
CA PRO A 40 -20.06 9.17 1.04
C PRO A 40 -19.79 9.81 2.41
N LEU A 41 -20.87 10.20 3.11
CA LEU A 41 -20.83 10.84 4.43
C LEU A 41 -20.08 9.98 5.47
N GLN A 42 -19.97 8.68 5.22
CA GLN A 42 -19.22 7.72 6.03
C GLN A 42 -18.41 6.81 5.12
N MET A 43 -17.17 6.53 5.51
CA MET A 43 -16.33 5.56 4.80
C MET A 43 -17.00 4.17 4.85
N PRO A 44 -17.08 3.45 3.71
CA PRO A 44 -17.63 2.11 3.71
C PRO A 44 -16.75 1.18 4.57
N PRO A 45 -17.36 0.26 5.34
CA PRO A 45 -16.60 -0.69 6.14
C PRO A 45 -15.76 -1.59 5.24
N LEU A 46 -14.48 -1.77 5.59
CA LEU A 46 -13.58 -2.67 4.89
C LEU A 46 -14.02 -4.12 5.14
N SER A 47 -14.75 -4.72 4.20
CA SER A 47 -15.08 -6.14 4.27
C SER A 47 -13.85 -7.00 3.94
N GLN A 48 -13.52 -7.94 4.82
CA GLN A 48 -12.53 -8.97 4.53
C GLN A 48 -13.08 -9.84 3.40
N LYS A 49 -12.49 -9.71 2.21
CA LYS A 49 -12.88 -10.53 1.06
C LYS A 49 -12.60 -12.00 1.39
N THR A 50 -13.64 -12.82 1.33
CA THR A 50 -13.57 -14.27 1.59
C THR A 50 -12.60 -14.98 0.65
N ASN A 51 -12.51 -14.50 -0.59
CA ASN A 51 -11.61 -15.06 -1.61
C ASN A 51 -10.34 -14.20 -1.74
N LYS A 52 -9.22 -14.73 -1.23
CA LYS A 52 -7.89 -14.15 -1.46
C LYS A 52 -7.55 -14.29 -2.95
N LYS A 53 -7.30 -13.17 -3.63
CA LYS A 53 -6.89 -13.20 -5.04
C LYS A 53 -5.45 -13.71 -5.13
N LYS A 54 -5.23 -14.75 -5.95
CA LYS A 54 -3.89 -15.23 -6.29
C LYS A 54 -3.15 -14.15 -7.08
N ILE A 55 -1.88 -13.91 -6.75
CA ILE A 55 -1.03 -12.97 -7.49
C ILE A 55 -0.50 -13.60 -8.78
N LYS A 56 -0.06 -12.80 -9.75
CA LYS A 56 0.60 -13.32 -10.95
C LYS A 56 1.96 -13.93 -10.60
N GLY A 57 2.36 -14.99 -11.30
CA GLY A 57 3.67 -15.63 -11.09
C GLY A 57 4.85 -14.69 -11.35
N SER A 58 4.76 -13.81 -12.35
CA SER A 58 5.77 -12.77 -12.60
C SER A 58 5.93 -11.82 -11.40
N LYS A 59 4.81 -11.34 -10.85
CA LYS A 59 4.82 -10.49 -9.66
C LYS A 59 5.42 -11.19 -8.44
N TYR A 60 5.17 -12.49 -8.27
CA TYR A 60 5.79 -13.26 -7.19
C TYR A 60 7.32 -13.30 -7.34
N LYS A 61 7.84 -13.57 -8.55
CA LYS A 61 9.28 -13.55 -8.83
C LYS A 61 9.92 -12.20 -8.46
N ASP A 62 9.28 -11.10 -8.87
CA ASP A 62 9.76 -9.76 -8.54
C ASP A 62 9.79 -9.52 -7.02
N LEU A 63 8.77 -9.97 -6.29
CA LEU A 63 8.73 -9.86 -4.82
C LEU A 63 9.83 -10.65 -4.12
N ILE A 64 10.17 -11.83 -4.63
CA ILE A 64 11.26 -12.64 -4.08
C ILE A 64 12.63 -12.01 -4.36
N ASN A 65 12.83 -11.41 -5.54
CA ASN A 65 14.07 -10.68 -5.84
C ASN A 65 14.24 -9.43 -4.95
N LEU A 66 13.13 -8.75 -4.63
CA LEU A 66 13.15 -7.56 -3.77
C LEU A 66 13.28 -7.88 -2.28
N LEU A 67 13.26 -9.15 -1.90
CA LEU A 67 13.23 -9.58 -0.50
C LEU A 67 14.52 -9.21 0.26
N GLN A 68 15.64 -9.02 -0.44
CA GLN A 68 16.91 -8.55 0.14
C GLN A 68 16.80 -7.17 0.80
N PHE A 69 15.84 -6.34 0.37
CA PHE A 69 15.61 -5.00 0.94
C PHE A 69 14.60 -5.00 2.09
N VAL A 70 13.98 -6.16 2.37
CA VAL A 70 12.96 -6.31 3.39
C VAL A 70 13.57 -7.01 4.61
N PRO A 71 13.27 -6.57 5.84
CA PRO A 71 13.71 -7.27 7.04
C PRO A 71 13.33 -8.76 7.06
N PRO A 72 14.23 -9.67 7.49
CA PRO A 72 13.99 -11.12 7.49
C PRO A 72 12.71 -11.57 8.21
N ILE A 73 12.27 -10.81 9.22
CA ILE A 73 11.02 -11.07 9.97
C ILE A 73 9.78 -11.14 9.06
N HIS A 74 9.80 -10.45 7.91
CA HIS A 74 8.68 -10.43 6.97
C HIS A 74 8.84 -11.43 5.82
N HIS A 75 10.00 -12.08 5.67
CA HIS A 75 10.26 -12.99 4.54
C HIS A 75 9.28 -14.15 4.49
N ARG A 76 8.87 -14.68 5.66
CA ARG A 76 7.89 -15.77 5.77
C ARG A 76 6.57 -15.41 5.08
N PHE A 77 6.11 -14.17 5.22
CA PHE A 77 4.87 -13.70 4.60
C PHE A 77 4.95 -13.80 3.08
N TYR A 78 5.99 -13.24 2.46
CA TYR A 78 6.14 -13.22 1.00
C TYR A 78 6.32 -14.62 0.40
N ARG A 79 7.04 -15.52 1.09
CA ARG A 79 7.21 -16.92 0.66
C ARG A 79 5.91 -17.74 0.74
N SER A 80 4.97 -17.33 1.62
CA SER A 80 3.67 -18.01 1.78
C SER A 80 2.56 -17.53 0.84
N LEU A 81 2.86 -16.63 -0.11
CA LEU A 81 1.86 -16.05 -1.00
C LEU A 81 1.39 -17.04 -2.09
N ASP A 82 0.08 -17.13 -2.28
CA ASP A 82 -0.50 -17.89 -3.39
C ASP A 82 -0.36 -17.15 -4.72
N TYR A 83 0.25 -17.81 -5.71
CA TYR A 83 0.41 -17.27 -7.06
C TYR A 83 -0.13 -18.20 -8.15
N GLN A 84 -0.49 -17.60 -9.28
CA GLN A 84 -0.95 -18.31 -10.46
C GLN A 84 0.19 -19.14 -11.05
N GLY A 85 -0.03 -20.44 -11.24
CA GLY A 85 1.00 -21.37 -11.67
C GLY A 85 1.84 -21.94 -10.53
N ASN A 86 1.48 -21.72 -9.26
CA ASN A 86 2.11 -22.40 -8.14
C ASN A 86 1.95 -23.93 -8.31
N PRO A 87 3.05 -24.69 -8.48
CA PRO A 87 3.01 -26.14 -8.70
C PRO A 87 2.34 -26.90 -7.55
N LEU A 88 2.33 -26.33 -6.34
CA LEU A 88 1.72 -26.93 -5.14
C LEU A 88 0.18 -26.92 -5.17
N THR A 89 -0.44 -26.10 -6.01
CA THR A 89 -1.91 -25.97 -6.06
C THR A 89 -2.60 -27.01 -6.96
N ARG A 90 -1.84 -27.93 -7.58
CA ARG A 90 -2.41 -29.00 -8.41
C ARG A 90 -2.84 -30.24 -7.63
N GLN A 91 -2.51 -30.34 -6.35
CA GLN A 91 -2.87 -31.48 -5.52
C GLN A 91 -3.82 -31.04 -4.40
N GLY A 92 -5.12 -31.09 -4.71
CA GLY A 92 -6.06 -31.50 -3.69
C GLY A 92 -5.79 -32.97 -3.38
N GLN A 93 -5.72 -33.28 -2.09
CA GLN A 93 -5.67 -34.59 -1.44
C GLN A 93 -4.28 -35.15 -1.05
N SER A 94 -4.09 -35.12 0.28
CA SER A 94 -3.35 -36.05 1.15
C SER A 94 -1.86 -36.26 0.90
N ARG A 95 -1.04 -35.75 1.82
CA ARG A 95 -0.06 -36.58 2.54
C ARG A 95 0.57 -35.84 3.73
N ASP A 96 0.72 -36.62 4.79
CA ASP A 96 1.19 -36.27 6.11
C ASP A 96 2.55 -35.58 6.11
N GLN A 97 2.72 -34.72 7.12
CA GLN A 97 4.00 -34.14 7.49
C GLN A 97 4.94 -35.27 7.91
N ASN A 98 6.02 -35.44 7.16
CA ASN A 98 7.25 -36.02 7.70
C ASN A 98 8.36 -34.98 7.55
N CYS A 99 8.93 -34.63 8.70
CA CYS A 99 10.14 -33.84 8.83
C CYS A 99 11.29 -34.64 8.22
N ASP A 100 12.13 -34.02 7.40
CA ASP A 100 13.52 -34.46 7.24
C ASP A 100 14.44 -33.29 6.91
N GLU A 101 15.49 -33.24 7.71
CA GLU A 101 16.65 -32.37 7.62
C GLU A 101 17.55 -32.69 6.41
N GLN A 102 18.30 -31.67 5.99
CA GLN A 102 19.63 -31.75 5.34
C GLN A 102 19.78 -32.31 3.91
N SER A 103 20.27 -31.47 2.99
CA SER A 103 21.66 -31.49 2.48
C SER A 103 21.79 -30.48 1.32
N HIS A 104 22.65 -29.46 1.44
CA HIS A 104 24.10 -29.42 1.12
C HIS A 104 24.40 -29.34 -0.40
N ASN A 105 24.95 -28.20 -0.83
CA ASN A 105 26.27 -28.19 -1.49
C ASN A 105 26.77 -26.76 -1.71
N GLU A 106 27.67 -26.34 -0.83
CA GLU A 106 28.66 -25.31 -1.14
C GLU A 106 29.78 -25.97 -1.95
N ASN A 107 30.02 -25.48 -3.17
CA ASN A 107 31.23 -25.74 -3.92
C ASN A 107 31.65 -24.40 -4.52
N VAL A 108 32.47 -23.65 -3.79
CA VAL A 108 33.29 -22.58 -4.36
C VAL A 108 34.73 -23.02 -4.19
N GLU A 109 35.19 -23.70 -5.24
CA GLU A 109 36.59 -23.99 -5.53
C GLU A 109 37.27 -22.66 -5.83
N LEU A 110 38.14 -22.19 -4.94
CA LEU A 110 39.03 -21.07 -5.21
C LEU A 110 40.44 -21.52 -4.82
N GLU A 111 41.22 -21.78 -5.87
CA GLU A 111 42.62 -22.19 -5.84
C GLU A 111 43.47 -21.31 -4.93
N ASN A 112 44.16 -21.94 -3.99
CA ASN A 112 45.32 -21.37 -3.32
C ASN A 112 46.52 -21.44 -4.27
N VAL A 113 46.86 -20.33 -4.91
CA VAL A 113 48.17 -20.13 -5.55
C VAL A 113 48.66 -18.75 -5.15
N TYR A 114 49.50 -18.66 -4.12
CA TYR A 114 50.72 -17.86 -4.10
C TYR A 114 51.45 -18.15 -2.78
N ASP A 115 52.46 -18.97 -2.91
CA ASP A 115 53.53 -19.18 -1.93
C ASP A 115 54.77 -18.40 -2.44
N SER A 116 55.58 -17.93 -1.50
CA SER A 116 56.91 -17.32 -1.64
C SER A 116 57.04 -15.86 -2.08
N ASP A 117 57.39 -14.98 -1.12
CA ASP A 117 58.79 -14.56 -1.00
C ASP A 117 59.16 -14.23 0.46
N SER A 118 60.38 -14.62 0.83
CA SER A 118 60.98 -14.69 2.18
C SER A 118 61.46 -13.36 2.77
N ASP A 119 61.77 -13.42 4.08
CA ASP A 119 62.54 -12.52 4.97
C ASP A 119 63.26 -11.28 4.37
#